data_AF-A0AAW8CG50-F1
#
_entry.id   AF-A0AAW8CG50-F1
#
_cell.length_a   1.000
_cell.length_b   1.000
_cell.length_c   1.000
_cell.angle_alpha   90.00
_cell.angle_beta   90.00
_cell.angle_gamma   90.00
#
_symmetry.space_group_name_H-M   'P 1'
#
loop_
_entity.id
_entity.type
_entity.pdbx_description
1 polymer ?
#
loop_
_entity_poly.entity_id
_entity_poly.type
_entity_poly.pdbx_seq_one_letter_code
_entity_poly.pdbx_strand_id
1 'polypeptide(L)'
;MKILENKKAQERLQHVISHYSSGWINKPERKDFLCNRIVLKEDNFYTCFRSLQGYCDLKLIYDWFHNPDVNAVRHLCYNYSKLFYVCSQPPYSYYDCEELFAYENMAWEGVWFLLSNHVPLIKEYAKLDQLFGKQSNNPNSPDFYTKQFFVALRGDWKELKQRCETILANPPKSGRGKQYMLDHKFYLGLANGDVQGMQKVIDKLLEPKVMGRRKSYESGYTKDLICTPVLLYLKLALYHGYELQVDNPYIPNEWLPMTPLDEYVDEFDFMKNYKI
;
A
#
# COMPACT_ATOMS: atom_id res chain seq x y z
N MET A 1 21.05 -5.12 13.05
CA MET A 1 19.76 -4.68 13.66
C MET A 1 19.73 -3.16 13.72
N LYS A 2 18.69 -2.52 13.17
CA LYS A 2 18.51 -1.05 13.26
C LYS A 2 18.14 -0.67 14.70
N ILE A 3 18.74 0.40 15.23
CA ILE A 3 18.47 0.90 16.58
C ILE A 3 17.22 1.78 16.54
N LEU A 4 16.27 1.52 17.43
CA LEU A 4 15.03 2.30 17.59
C LEU A 4 15.07 3.03 18.93
N GLU A 5 14.90 4.34 18.93
CA GLU A 5 14.90 5.15 20.16
C GLU A 5 13.51 5.19 20.82
N ASN A 6 12.45 4.96 20.06
CA ASN A 6 11.07 5.05 20.53
C ASN A 6 10.60 3.72 21.16
N LYS A 7 10.15 3.77 22.43
CA LYS A 7 9.66 2.58 23.16
C LYS A 7 8.53 1.82 22.44
N LYS A 8 7.57 2.52 21.83
CA LYS A 8 6.47 1.86 21.09
C LYS A 8 6.97 1.17 19.83
N ALA A 9 7.96 1.76 19.15
CA ALA A 9 8.63 1.16 18.01
C ALA A 9 9.39 -0.10 18.43
N GLN A 10 10.12 -0.06 19.56
CA GLN A 10 10.78 -1.23 20.13
C GLN A 10 9.78 -2.34 20.48
N GLU A 11 8.66 -2.01 21.15
CA GLU A 11 7.59 -2.97 21.47
C GLU A 11 6.99 -3.59 20.21
N ARG A 12 6.74 -2.80 19.17
CA ARG A 12 6.28 -3.33 17.87
C ARG A 12 7.31 -4.26 17.26
N LEU A 13 8.59 -3.88 17.23
CA LEU A 13 9.63 -4.72 16.66
C LEU A 13 9.75 -6.06 17.40
N GLN A 14 9.63 -6.07 18.73
CA GLN A 14 9.59 -7.30 19.52
C GLN A 14 8.37 -8.17 19.18
N HIS A 15 7.20 -7.56 18.95
CA HIS A 15 6.02 -8.28 18.46
C HIS A 15 6.27 -8.93 17.10
N VAL A 16 6.86 -8.20 16.14
CA VAL A 16 7.26 -8.72 14.82
C VAL A 16 8.24 -9.90 14.98
N ILE A 17 9.28 -9.75 15.79
CA ILE A 17 10.28 -10.80 16.06
C ILE A 17 9.61 -12.06 16.63
N SER A 18 8.72 -11.89 17.61
CA SER A 18 8.00 -13.00 18.23
C SER A 18 7.10 -13.73 17.22
N HIS A 19 6.35 -12.99 16.39
CA HIS A 19 5.53 -13.57 15.33
C HIS A 19 6.38 -14.33 14.31
N TYR A 20 7.48 -13.74 13.83
CA TYR A 20 8.38 -14.40 12.90
C TYR A 20 8.96 -15.70 13.49
N SER A 21 9.42 -15.64 14.74
CA SER A 21 10.08 -16.75 15.45
C SER A 21 9.12 -17.88 15.85
N SER A 22 7.86 -17.58 16.13
CA SER A 22 6.84 -18.61 16.42
C SER A 22 6.60 -19.56 15.24
N GLY A 23 6.96 -19.13 14.03
CA GLY A 23 6.80 -19.93 12.81
C GLY A 23 5.34 -20.14 12.42
N TRP A 24 4.38 -19.39 12.98
CA TRP A 24 2.96 -19.57 12.71
C TRP A 24 2.63 -19.49 11.21
N ILE A 25 3.41 -18.72 10.43
CA ILE A 25 3.31 -18.63 8.97
C ILE A 25 4.63 -18.80 8.23
N ASN A 26 5.77 -18.64 8.90
CA ASN A 26 7.10 -18.75 8.28
C ASN A 26 7.57 -20.21 8.10
N LYS A 27 6.86 -21.19 8.67
CA LYS A 27 7.18 -22.62 8.50
C LYS A 27 6.85 -23.09 7.08
N PRO A 28 7.76 -23.81 6.40
CA PRO A 28 7.51 -24.34 5.05
C PRO A 28 6.20 -25.11 4.95
N GLU A 29 5.91 -25.99 5.92
CA GLU A 29 4.71 -26.84 5.90
C GLU A 29 3.43 -26.00 5.97
N ARG A 30 3.47 -24.86 6.67
CA ARG A 30 2.34 -23.94 6.72
C ARG A 30 2.16 -23.19 5.40
N LYS A 31 3.25 -22.73 4.77
CA LYS A 31 3.18 -22.08 3.46
C LYS A 31 2.65 -23.05 2.41
N ASP A 32 3.13 -24.29 2.41
CA ASP A 32 2.68 -25.35 1.51
C ASP A 32 1.20 -25.67 1.72
N PHE A 33 0.76 -25.78 2.98
CA PHE A 33 -0.65 -25.96 3.31
C PHE A 33 -1.52 -24.84 2.73
N LEU A 34 -1.13 -23.57 2.92
CA LEU A 34 -1.89 -22.43 2.38
C LEU A 34 -1.90 -22.43 0.84
N CYS A 35 -0.76 -22.71 0.20
CA CYS A 35 -0.66 -22.79 -1.25
C CYS A 35 -1.52 -23.91 -1.83
N ASN A 36 -1.52 -25.09 -1.21
CA ASN A 36 -2.34 -26.23 -1.65
C ASN A 36 -3.83 -25.90 -1.63
N ARG A 37 -4.32 -25.24 -0.57
CA ARG A 37 -5.72 -24.81 -0.49
C ARG A 37 -6.10 -23.79 -1.56
N ILE A 38 -5.19 -22.89 -1.92
CA ILE A 38 -5.37 -21.95 -3.04
C ILE A 38 -5.46 -22.69 -4.37
N VAL A 39 -4.56 -23.64 -4.63
CA VAL A 39 -4.53 -24.41 -5.88
C VAL A 39 -5.77 -25.30 -6.02
N LEU A 40 -6.19 -25.95 -4.92
CA LEU A 40 -7.39 -26.79 -4.87
C LEU A 40 -8.69 -25.98 -4.82
N LYS A 41 -8.60 -24.64 -4.67
CA LYS A 41 -9.74 -23.72 -4.59
C LYS A 41 -10.73 -24.10 -3.49
N GLU A 42 -10.20 -24.55 -2.36
CA GLU A 42 -11.03 -24.91 -1.21
C GLU A 42 -11.78 -23.69 -0.66
N ASP A 43 -12.86 -23.93 0.06
CA ASP A 43 -13.58 -22.89 0.79
C ASP A 43 -12.60 -22.06 1.65
N ASN A 44 -12.75 -20.75 1.59
CA ASN A 44 -11.86 -19.76 2.24
C ASN A 44 -10.45 -19.61 1.63
N PHE A 45 -10.21 -19.98 0.37
CA PHE A 45 -8.93 -19.70 -0.32
C PHE A 45 -8.49 -18.22 -0.19
N TYR A 46 -9.42 -17.28 -0.12
CA TYR A 46 -9.13 -15.86 0.13
C TYR A 46 -8.34 -15.63 1.42
N THR A 47 -8.72 -16.29 2.52
CA THR A 47 -8.00 -16.17 3.80
C THR A 47 -6.58 -16.71 3.69
N CYS A 48 -6.34 -17.66 2.77
CA CYS A 48 -5.01 -18.15 2.44
C CYS A 48 -4.19 -17.09 1.70
N PHE A 49 -4.75 -16.40 0.70
CA PHE A 49 -4.10 -15.26 0.05
C PHE A 49 -3.71 -14.17 1.07
N ARG A 50 -4.65 -13.76 1.94
CA ARG A 50 -4.36 -12.76 2.99
C ARG A 50 -3.30 -13.23 3.97
N SER A 51 -3.28 -14.53 4.29
CA SER A 51 -2.23 -15.10 5.13
C SER A 51 -0.88 -14.95 4.42
N LEU A 52 -0.75 -15.39 3.17
CA LEU A 52 0.51 -15.27 2.42
C LEU A 52 0.96 -13.81 2.25
N GLN A 53 0.03 -12.88 2.03
CA GLN A 53 0.32 -11.44 2.05
C GLN A 53 0.82 -10.97 3.42
N GLY A 54 0.19 -11.42 4.50
CA GLY A 54 0.64 -11.16 5.87
C GLY A 54 2.03 -11.75 6.18
N TYR A 55 2.41 -12.85 5.54
CA TYR A 55 3.78 -13.37 5.59
C TYR A 55 4.76 -12.42 4.90
N CYS A 56 4.43 -11.92 3.70
CA CYS A 56 5.28 -10.95 2.99
C CYS A 56 5.51 -9.69 3.84
N ASP A 57 4.46 -9.11 4.41
CA ASP A 57 4.54 -7.93 5.30
C ASP A 57 5.37 -8.22 6.56
N LEU A 58 5.08 -9.33 7.25
CA LEU A 58 5.84 -9.75 8.43
C LEU A 58 7.34 -9.92 8.14
N LYS A 59 7.65 -10.64 7.06
CA LYS A 59 9.03 -10.92 6.65
C LYS A 59 9.75 -9.64 6.21
N LEU A 60 9.06 -8.76 5.50
CA LEU A 60 9.59 -7.48 5.05
C LEU A 60 10.03 -6.62 6.23
N ILE A 61 9.17 -6.45 7.23
CA ILE A 61 9.49 -5.66 8.42
C ILE A 61 10.58 -6.37 9.24
N TYR A 62 10.49 -7.68 9.43
CA TYR A 62 11.51 -8.44 10.15
C TYR A 62 12.91 -8.26 9.51
N ASP A 63 13.04 -8.55 8.21
CA ASP A 63 14.30 -8.48 7.48
C ASP A 63 14.85 -7.05 7.50
N TRP A 64 14.01 -6.04 7.23
CA TRP A 64 14.44 -4.65 7.19
C TRP A 64 15.09 -4.18 8.51
N PHE A 65 14.53 -4.56 9.65
CA PHE A 65 15.06 -4.15 10.94
C PHE A 65 16.22 -5.03 11.44
N HIS A 66 16.42 -6.25 10.90
CA HIS A 66 17.51 -7.14 11.27
C HIS A 66 18.73 -7.02 10.35
N ASN A 67 18.50 -7.21 9.05
CA ASN A 67 19.48 -7.22 7.98
C ASN A 67 18.95 -6.39 6.79
N PRO A 68 19.09 -5.05 6.83
CA PRO A 68 18.47 -4.18 5.84
C PRO A 68 18.98 -4.45 4.43
N ASP A 69 18.11 -4.93 3.56
CA ASP A 69 18.34 -5.09 2.13
C ASP A 69 17.12 -4.55 1.36
N VAL A 70 17.32 -3.46 0.63
CA VAL A 70 16.26 -2.81 -0.14
C VAL A 70 15.75 -3.71 -1.29
N ASN A 71 16.60 -4.54 -1.87
CA ASN A 71 16.17 -5.43 -2.96
C ASN A 71 15.28 -6.54 -2.41
N ALA A 72 15.60 -7.08 -1.23
CA ALA A 72 14.72 -8.01 -0.52
C ALA A 72 13.35 -7.38 -0.19
N VAL A 73 13.34 -6.11 0.27
CA VAL A 73 12.08 -5.36 0.50
C VAL A 73 11.26 -5.25 -0.79
N ARG A 74 11.86 -4.80 -1.89
CA ARG A 74 11.18 -4.70 -3.20
C ARG A 74 10.60 -6.04 -3.65
N HIS A 75 11.36 -7.11 -3.44
CA HIS A 75 10.95 -8.46 -3.82
C HIS A 75 9.76 -8.96 -3.01
N LEU A 76 9.73 -8.67 -1.71
CA LEU A 76 8.59 -9.00 -0.84
C LEU A 76 7.35 -8.16 -1.19
N CYS A 77 7.53 -6.88 -1.50
CA CYS A 77 6.46 -6.02 -2.03
C CYS A 77 5.91 -6.55 -3.36
N TYR A 78 6.77 -7.01 -4.26
CA TYR A 78 6.35 -7.66 -5.50
C TYR A 78 5.48 -8.88 -5.23
N ASN A 79 5.94 -9.80 -4.37
CA ASN A 79 5.18 -11.01 -4.05
C ASN A 79 3.86 -10.69 -3.35
N TYR A 80 3.82 -9.70 -2.45
CA TYR A 80 2.58 -9.20 -1.86
C TYR A 80 1.58 -8.73 -2.92
N SER A 81 2.03 -7.87 -3.83
CA SER A 81 1.21 -7.29 -4.89
C SER A 81 0.80 -8.33 -5.93
N LYS A 82 1.66 -9.31 -6.22
CA LYS A 82 1.33 -10.39 -7.15
C LYS A 82 0.30 -11.33 -6.56
N LEU A 83 0.38 -11.66 -5.27
CA LEU A 83 -0.70 -12.39 -4.58
C LEU A 83 -2.04 -11.68 -4.73
N PHE A 84 -2.06 -10.35 -4.58
CA PHE A 84 -3.26 -9.54 -4.79
C PHE A 84 -3.78 -9.69 -6.24
N TYR A 85 -2.89 -9.53 -7.21
CA TYR A 85 -3.21 -9.68 -8.63
C TYR A 85 -3.75 -11.07 -8.96
N VAL A 86 -3.09 -12.13 -8.49
CA VAL A 86 -3.52 -13.52 -8.74
C VAL A 86 -4.89 -13.78 -8.13
N CYS A 87 -5.11 -13.32 -6.91
CA CYS A 87 -6.41 -13.45 -6.24
C CYS A 87 -7.53 -12.80 -7.05
N SER A 88 -7.24 -11.77 -7.85
CA SER A 88 -8.24 -11.13 -8.67
C SER A 88 -8.47 -11.72 -10.06
N GLN A 89 -7.63 -12.65 -10.50
CA GLN A 89 -7.81 -13.32 -11.78
C GLN A 89 -8.76 -14.52 -11.65
N PRO A 90 -9.41 -14.96 -12.75
CA PRO A 90 -10.05 -16.26 -12.80
C PRO A 90 -9.04 -17.36 -12.42
N PRO A 91 -9.45 -18.38 -11.65
CA PRO A 91 -10.83 -18.69 -11.24
C PRO A 91 -11.23 -18.07 -9.90
N TYR A 92 -10.38 -17.24 -9.28
CA TYR A 92 -10.62 -16.69 -7.95
C TYR A 92 -11.55 -15.48 -7.99
N SER A 93 -11.41 -14.62 -9.02
CA SER A 93 -12.28 -13.47 -9.33
C SER A 93 -12.65 -12.63 -8.10
N TYR A 94 -11.68 -12.37 -7.22
CA TYR A 94 -11.93 -11.89 -5.87
C TYR A 94 -12.60 -10.51 -5.76
N TYR A 95 -12.62 -9.71 -6.83
CA TYR A 95 -13.35 -8.44 -6.84
C TYR A 95 -14.87 -8.58 -6.72
N ASP A 96 -15.42 -9.78 -6.89
CA ASP A 96 -16.86 -10.06 -6.71
C ASP A 96 -17.25 -10.21 -5.22
N CYS A 97 -16.29 -10.10 -4.28
CA CYS A 97 -16.55 -10.17 -2.85
C CYS A 97 -16.72 -8.76 -2.25
N GLU A 98 -17.97 -8.26 -2.21
CA GLU A 98 -18.34 -6.90 -1.78
C GLU A 98 -17.89 -6.53 -0.34
N GLU A 99 -17.65 -7.52 0.53
CA GLU A 99 -17.51 -7.28 1.97
C GLU A 99 -16.10 -6.92 2.45
N LEU A 100 -15.06 -7.15 1.63
CA LEU A 100 -13.67 -7.18 2.14
C LEU A 100 -12.77 -6.02 1.70
N PHE A 101 -13.22 -5.23 0.74
CA PHE A 101 -12.60 -3.97 0.38
C PHE A 101 -13.52 -2.81 0.74
N ALA A 102 -13.46 -2.36 2.00
CA ALA A 102 -13.78 -0.96 2.25
C ALA A 102 -12.87 -0.15 1.31
N TYR A 103 -13.45 0.49 0.28
CA TYR A 103 -12.73 1.02 -0.88
C TYR A 103 -11.43 1.74 -0.52
N GLU A 104 -11.42 2.49 0.58
CA GLU A 104 -10.25 3.21 1.11
C GLU A 104 -9.01 2.30 1.33
N ASN A 105 -9.21 1.05 1.76
CA ASN A 105 -8.14 0.07 1.90
C ASN A 105 -7.48 -0.25 0.55
N MET A 106 -8.22 -0.25 -0.56
CA MET A 106 -7.61 -0.45 -1.88
C MET A 106 -6.59 0.67 -2.18
N ALA A 107 -6.90 1.94 -1.90
CA ALA A 107 -5.91 2.99 -2.11
C ALA A 107 -4.62 2.75 -1.29
N TRP A 108 -4.75 2.28 -0.05
CA TRP A 108 -3.61 2.00 0.82
C TRP A 108 -2.79 0.77 0.40
N GLU A 109 -3.44 -0.28 -0.13
CA GLU A 109 -2.74 -1.45 -0.70
C GLU A 109 -1.79 -1.06 -1.85
N GLY A 110 -2.07 0.05 -2.55
CA GLY A 110 -1.22 0.62 -3.59
C GLY A 110 0.22 0.91 -3.16
N VAL A 111 0.49 1.02 -1.86
CA VAL A 111 1.85 1.24 -1.34
C VAL A 111 2.79 0.09 -1.70
N TRP A 112 2.30 -1.15 -1.63
CA TRP A 112 3.10 -2.33 -1.92
C TRP A 112 3.38 -2.45 -3.42
N PHE A 113 2.40 -2.08 -4.25
CA PHE A 113 2.57 -2.02 -5.70
C PHE A 113 3.66 -1.02 -6.08
N LEU A 114 3.58 0.20 -5.52
CA LEU A 114 4.57 1.23 -5.78
C LEU A 114 5.96 0.90 -5.21
N LEU A 115 6.03 0.29 -4.02
CA LEU A 115 7.30 -0.15 -3.40
C LEU A 115 7.96 -1.33 -4.13
N SER A 116 7.20 -2.13 -4.87
CA SER A 116 7.76 -3.20 -5.70
C SER A 116 8.60 -2.68 -6.88
N ASN A 117 8.36 -1.44 -7.30
CA ASN A 117 8.88 -0.85 -8.53
C ASN A 117 8.57 -1.67 -9.81
N HIS A 118 7.65 -2.65 -9.75
CA HIS A 118 7.30 -3.48 -10.89
C HIS A 118 6.22 -2.79 -11.75
N VAL A 119 6.65 -1.98 -12.71
CA VAL A 119 5.79 -1.12 -13.55
C VAL A 119 4.61 -1.87 -14.18
N PRO A 120 4.76 -3.08 -14.76
CA PRO A 120 3.59 -3.81 -15.31
C PRO A 120 2.51 -4.06 -14.25
N LEU A 121 2.90 -4.40 -13.03
CA LEU A 121 1.96 -4.72 -11.95
C LEU A 121 1.29 -3.45 -11.41
N ILE A 122 2.01 -2.33 -11.35
CA ILE A 122 1.45 -1.01 -11.03
C ILE A 122 0.39 -0.62 -12.08
N LYS A 123 0.67 -0.86 -13.37
CA LYS A 123 -0.27 -0.57 -14.47
C LYS A 123 -1.51 -1.46 -14.41
N GLU A 124 -1.37 -2.75 -14.12
CA GLU A 124 -2.53 -3.64 -13.91
C GLU A 124 -3.37 -3.16 -12.72
N TYR A 125 -2.71 -2.78 -11.62
CA TYR A 125 -3.40 -2.25 -10.44
C TYR A 125 -4.18 -0.96 -10.73
N ALA A 126 -3.64 -0.10 -11.58
CA ALA A 126 -4.30 1.15 -11.97
C ALA A 126 -5.64 0.94 -12.71
N LYS A 127 -5.87 -0.24 -13.31
CA LYS A 127 -7.13 -0.59 -14.02
C LYS A 127 -8.28 -0.93 -13.08
N LEU A 128 -8.03 -1.10 -11.79
CA LEU A 128 -9.09 -1.39 -10.81
C LEU A 128 -10.06 -0.23 -10.62
N ASP A 129 -9.77 0.94 -11.19
CA ASP A 129 -10.72 2.03 -11.22
C ASP A 129 -12.01 1.71 -12.00
N GLN A 130 -11.97 0.71 -12.89
CA GLN A 130 -13.13 0.19 -13.62
C GLN A 130 -14.18 -0.44 -12.70
N LEU A 131 -13.79 -0.84 -11.48
CA LEU A 131 -14.70 -1.37 -10.47
C LEU A 131 -15.57 -0.26 -9.85
N PHE A 132 -15.18 1.01 -9.96
CA PHE A 132 -15.94 2.10 -9.37
C PHE A 132 -17.21 2.42 -10.18
N GLY A 133 -18.35 2.22 -9.56
CA GLY A 133 -19.64 2.66 -10.08
C GLY A 133 -19.87 4.17 -9.99
N LYS A 134 -21.09 4.61 -10.32
CA LYS A 134 -21.51 6.02 -10.33
C LYS A 134 -21.33 6.74 -8.99
N GLN A 135 -21.34 5.99 -7.86
CA GLN A 135 -21.16 6.55 -6.52
C GLN A 135 -19.80 7.21 -6.32
N SER A 136 -18.77 6.78 -7.06
CA SER A 136 -17.43 7.39 -7.04
C SER A 136 -17.38 8.83 -7.57
N ASN A 137 -18.49 9.35 -8.11
CA ASN A 137 -18.62 10.75 -8.52
C ASN A 137 -19.27 11.64 -7.44
N ASN A 138 -19.79 11.07 -6.36
CA ASN A 138 -20.33 11.82 -5.23
C ASN A 138 -19.19 12.22 -4.26
N PRO A 139 -18.86 13.51 -4.08
CA PRO A 139 -17.76 13.94 -3.19
C PRO A 139 -17.91 13.49 -1.72
N ASN A 140 -19.10 13.05 -1.31
CA ASN A 140 -19.36 12.55 0.03
C ASN A 140 -19.23 11.03 0.16
N SER A 141 -18.96 10.28 -0.92
CA SER A 141 -18.83 8.81 -0.88
C SER A 141 -17.38 8.38 -0.60
N PRO A 142 -17.13 7.30 0.18
CA PRO A 142 -15.80 6.71 0.33
C PRO A 142 -15.10 6.39 -1.00
N ASP A 143 -15.87 5.94 -1.99
CA ASP A 143 -15.42 5.60 -3.34
C ASP A 143 -14.82 6.82 -4.05
N PHE A 144 -15.35 8.03 -3.80
CA PHE A 144 -14.81 9.25 -4.39
C PHE A 144 -13.37 9.49 -3.96
N TYR A 145 -13.06 9.29 -2.67
CA TYR A 145 -11.73 9.44 -2.09
C TYR A 145 -10.79 8.38 -2.66
N THR A 146 -11.25 7.13 -2.69
CA THR A 146 -10.46 6.00 -3.18
C THR A 146 -10.12 6.13 -4.66
N LYS A 147 -11.11 6.46 -5.50
CA LYS A 147 -10.91 6.63 -6.94
C LYS A 147 -9.84 7.67 -7.26
N GLN A 148 -9.67 8.71 -6.43
CA GLN A 148 -8.63 9.72 -6.66
C GLN A 148 -7.23 9.11 -6.68
N PHE A 149 -6.94 8.12 -5.83
CA PHE A 149 -5.67 7.40 -5.86
C PHE A 149 -5.43 6.76 -7.23
N PHE A 150 -6.42 6.04 -7.76
CA PHE A 150 -6.28 5.36 -9.06
C PHE A 150 -6.19 6.34 -10.24
N VAL A 151 -6.97 7.43 -10.20
CA VAL A 151 -6.87 8.52 -11.19
C VAL A 151 -5.47 9.13 -11.16
N ALA A 152 -4.90 9.35 -9.97
CA ALA A 152 -3.54 9.80 -9.80
C ALA A 152 -2.53 8.79 -10.32
N LEU A 153 -2.68 7.50 -9.98
CA LEU A 153 -1.79 6.42 -10.43
C LEU A 153 -1.76 6.28 -11.96
N ARG A 154 -2.87 6.57 -12.65
CA ARG A 154 -2.93 6.63 -14.13
C ARG A 154 -2.29 7.89 -14.72
N GLY A 155 -2.06 8.93 -13.91
CA GLY A 155 -1.60 10.23 -14.37
C GLY A 155 -2.68 11.02 -15.13
N ASP A 156 -3.96 10.80 -14.84
CA ASP A 156 -5.06 11.54 -15.47
C ASP A 156 -5.22 12.91 -14.78
N TRP A 157 -4.33 13.83 -15.09
CA TRP A 157 -4.20 15.11 -14.39
C TRP A 157 -5.44 16.01 -14.52
N LYS A 158 -6.13 15.94 -15.66
CA LYS A 158 -7.34 16.72 -15.90
C LYS A 158 -8.47 16.25 -14.98
N GLU A 159 -8.73 14.94 -14.95
CA GLU A 159 -9.74 14.37 -14.05
C GLU A 159 -9.34 14.60 -12.58
N LEU A 160 -8.08 14.33 -12.22
CA LEU A 160 -7.61 14.46 -10.83
C LEU A 160 -7.79 15.88 -10.30
N LYS A 161 -7.38 16.88 -11.09
CA LYS A 161 -7.51 18.30 -10.75
C LYS A 161 -8.97 18.68 -10.53
N GLN A 162 -9.84 18.36 -11.48
CA GLN A 162 -11.28 18.67 -11.39
C GLN A 162 -11.93 18.07 -10.14
N ARG A 163 -11.61 16.81 -9.82
CA ARG A 163 -12.13 16.11 -8.64
C ARG A 163 -11.64 16.76 -7.35
N CYS A 164 -10.35 17.09 -7.27
CA CYS A 164 -9.77 17.77 -6.12
C CYS A 164 -10.34 19.18 -5.90
N GLU A 165 -10.44 19.99 -6.96
CA GLU A 165 -11.01 21.34 -6.88
C GLU A 165 -12.47 21.31 -6.41
N THR A 166 -13.26 20.34 -6.88
CA THR A 166 -14.67 20.15 -6.49
C THR A 166 -14.82 19.98 -4.98
N ILE A 167 -14.03 19.09 -4.37
CA ILE A 167 -14.12 18.82 -2.94
C ILE A 167 -13.44 19.89 -2.08
N LEU A 168 -12.40 20.55 -2.60
CA LEU A 168 -11.73 21.65 -1.90
C LEU A 168 -12.55 22.94 -1.89
N ALA A 169 -13.39 23.18 -2.91
CA ALA A 169 -14.32 24.30 -2.95
C ALA A 169 -15.46 24.15 -1.92
N ASN A 170 -15.92 22.92 -1.69
CA ASN A 170 -16.99 22.60 -0.72
C ASN A 170 -16.55 21.50 0.25
N PRO A 171 -15.61 21.81 1.18
CA PRO A 171 -15.00 20.79 2.02
C PRO A 171 -16.00 20.17 3.00
N PRO A 172 -15.95 18.84 3.24
CA PRO A 172 -16.73 18.19 4.28
C PRO A 172 -16.47 18.81 5.66
N LYS A 173 -17.55 19.18 6.37
CA LYS A 173 -17.46 19.88 7.67
C LYS A 173 -17.14 18.93 8.84
N SER A 174 -17.46 17.64 8.70
CA SER A 174 -17.31 16.60 9.73
C SER A 174 -17.07 15.23 9.10
N GLY A 175 -16.89 14.21 9.94
CA GLY A 175 -16.79 12.81 9.51
C GLY A 175 -15.48 12.46 8.81
N ARG A 176 -15.50 11.34 8.07
CA ARG A 176 -14.35 10.77 7.36
C ARG A 176 -13.79 11.71 6.30
N GLY A 177 -14.65 12.38 5.53
CA GLY A 177 -14.21 13.30 4.47
C GLY A 177 -13.29 14.42 4.94
N LYS A 178 -13.49 14.91 6.18
CA LYS A 178 -12.59 15.92 6.79
C LYS A 178 -11.17 15.39 7.03
N GLN A 179 -11.01 14.08 7.26
CA GLN A 179 -9.71 13.47 7.51
C GLN A 179 -8.87 13.38 6.23
N TYR A 180 -9.52 13.27 5.07
CA TYR A 180 -8.91 13.12 3.75
C TYR A 180 -8.57 14.44 3.04
N MET A 181 -8.77 15.59 3.70
CA MET A 181 -8.51 16.90 3.09
C MET A 181 -7.03 17.13 2.75
N LEU A 182 -6.11 16.49 3.47
CA LEU A 182 -4.69 16.56 3.15
C LEU A 182 -4.39 15.80 1.86
N ASP A 183 -5.00 14.64 1.70
CA ASP A 183 -4.87 13.72 0.57
C ASP A 183 -5.32 14.42 -0.72
N HIS A 184 -6.44 15.13 -0.70
CA HIS A 184 -6.89 15.96 -1.83
C HIS A 184 -5.95 17.12 -2.16
N LYS A 185 -5.35 17.75 -1.14
CA LYS A 185 -4.34 18.80 -1.37
C LYS A 185 -3.08 18.22 -1.99
N PHE A 186 -2.66 17.04 -1.56
CA PHE A 186 -1.54 16.32 -2.16
C PHE A 186 -1.82 16.01 -3.63
N TYR A 187 -2.97 15.39 -3.93
CA TYR A 187 -3.36 15.06 -5.31
C TYR A 187 -3.52 16.29 -6.20
N LEU A 188 -4.04 17.42 -5.68
CA LEU A 188 -4.08 18.68 -6.42
C LEU A 188 -2.66 19.21 -6.69
N GLY A 189 -1.76 19.11 -5.71
CA GLY A 189 -0.35 19.46 -5.89
C GLY A 189 0.30 18.60 -6.98
N LEU A 190 0.08 17.29 -6.93
CA LEU A 190 0.55 16.34 -7.92
C LEU A 190 0.04 16.66 -9.34
N ALA A 191 -1.26 16.93 -9.48
CA ALA A 191 -1.87 17.29 -10.77
C ALA A 191 -1.33 18.61 -11.35
N ASN A 192 -0.89 19.53 -10.50
CA ASN A 192 -0.33 20.82 -10.92
C ASN A 192 1.21 20.82 -11.02
N GLY A 193 1.88 19.72 -10.65
CA GLY A 193 3.33 19.70 -10.48
C GLY A 193 3.86 20.62 -9.37
N ASP A 194 3.03 20.94 -8.38
CA ASP A 194 3.37 21.81 -7.26
C ASP A 194 4.14 21.02 -6.18
N VAL A 195 5.44 20.90 -6.39
CA VAL A 195 6.38 20.21 -5.47
C VAL A 195 6.33 20.82 -4.07
N GLN A 196 6.26 22.15 -3.95
CA GLN A 196 6.22 22.82 -2.64
C GLN A 196 4.90 22.56 -1.91
N GLY A 197 3.77 22.55 -2.64
CA GLY A 197 2.47 22.18 -2.10
C GLY A 197 2.42 20.73 -1.63
N MET A 198 2.96 19.79 -2.43
CA MET A 198 3.09 18.40 -2.03
C MET A 198 3.96 18.24 -0.77
N GLN A 199 5.12 18.89 -0.72
CA GLN A 199 6.02 18.86 0.45
C GLN A 199 5.31 19.32 1.73
N LYS A 200 4.61 20.47 1.68
CA LYS A 200 3.85 20.98 2.84
C LYS A 200 2.80 19.98 3.34
N VAL A 201 2.20 19.20 2.44
CA VAL A 201 1.25 18.16 2.84
C VAL A 201 1.97 16.98 3.49
N ILE A 202 3.10 16.53 2.94
CA ILE A 202 3.92 15.47 3.54
C ILE A 202 4.36 15.85 4.96
N ASP A 203 4.90 17.05 5.15
CA ASP A 203 5.30 17.57 6.46
C ASP A 203 4.13 17.53 7.44
N LYS A 204 2.93 17.92 6.96
CA LYS A 204 1.71 17.91 7.77
C LYS A 204 1.25 16.50 8.13
N LEU A 205 1.37 15.53 7.21
CA LEU A 205 1.01 14.14 7.44
C LEU A 205 1.93 13.46 8.46
N LEU A 206 3.20 13.88 8.52
CA LEU A 206 4.22 13.41 9.46
C LEU A 206 4.12 14.05 10.85
N GLU A 207 3.22 15.01 11.08
CA GLU A 207 2.97 15.51 12.43
C GLU A 207 2.42 14.38 13.32
N PRO A 208 2.90 14.23 14.58
CA PRO A 208 2.48 13.14 15.47
C PRO A 208 0.96 13.03 15.65
N LYS A 209 0.26 14.16 15.68
CA LYS A 209 -1.21 14.22 15.79
C LYS A 209 -1.91 13.67 14.55
N VAL A 210 -1.36 13.88 13.36
CA VAL A 210 -1.93 13.42 12.09
C VAL A 210 -1.61 11.94 11.88
N MET A 211 -0.35 11.54 12.08
CA MET A 211 0.04 10.13 12.09
C MET A 211 -0.80 9.32 13.09
N GLY A 212 -1.04 9.88 14.28
CA GLY A 212 -1.88 9.28 15.32
C GLY A 212 -3.31 8.96 14.85
N ARG A 213 -3.88 9.77 13.96
CA ARG A 213 -5.22 9.55 13.38
C ARG A 213 -5.23 8.52 12.26
N ARG A 214 -4.07 8.24 11.65
CA ARG A 214 -3.91 7.31 10.54
C ARG A 214 -3.43 5.91 10.96
N LYS A 215 -3.25 5.68 12.26
CA LYS A 215 -2.78 4.39 12.79
C LYS A 215 -3.65 3.19 12.43
N SER A 216 -4.92 3.40 12.06
CA SER A 216 -5.82 2.32 11.60
C SER A 216 -5.47 1.80 10.21
N TYR A 217 -4.67 2.53 9.42
CA TYR A 217 -4.20 2.10 8.10
C TYR A 217 -2.85 1.38 8.16
N GLU A 218 -2.26 1.27 9.35
CA GLU A 218 -1.06 0.48 9.57
C GLU A 218 -1.43 -0.96 9.92
N SER A 219 -0.61 -1.92 9.49
CA SER A 219 -0.77 -3.32 9.86
C SER A 219 -0.29 -3.57 11.29
N GLY A 220 -0.54 -4.79 11.79
CA GLY A 220 0.05 -5.26 13.05
C GLY A 220 1.58 -5.32 13.03
N TYR A 221 2.20 -5.22 11.85
CA TYR A 221 3.65 -5.28 11.67
C TYR A 221 4.26 -3.91 11.39
N THR A 222 3.59 -3.03 10.64
CA THR A 222 4.13 -1.70 10.27
C THR A 222 3.94 -0.62 11.33
N LYS A 223 2.89 -0.76 12.17
CA LYS A 223 2.47 0.27 13.13
C LYS A 223 3.56 0.69 14.11
N ASP A 224 3.84 1.99 14.18
CA ASP A 224 4.90 2.60 15.01
C ASP A 224 6.33 2.29 14.53
N LEU A 225 6.52 1.63 13.37
CA LEU A 225 7.83 1.38 12.74
C LEU A 225 8.02 2.17 11.45
N ILE A 226 6.98 2.24 10.60
CA ILE A 226 6.95 3.05 9.39
C ILE A 226 5.64 3.84 9.30
N CYS A 227 5.56 4.80 8.38
CA CYS A 227 4.32 5.49 8.02
C CYS A 227 3.90 5.13 6.59
N THR A 228 3.09 4.07 6.47
CA THR A 228 2.62 3.51 5.20
C THR A 228 1.85 4.54 4.36
N PRO A 229 0.93 5.37 4.92
CA PRO A 229 0.25 6.41 4.14
C PRO A 229 1.19 7.45 3.53
N VAL A 230 2.26 7.85 4.23
CA VAL A 230 3.21 8.84 3.70
C VAL A 230 4.12 8.20 2.65
N LEU A 231 4.55 6.94 2.87
CA LEU A 231 5.28 6.17 1.85
C LEU A 231 4.50 6.05 0.54
N LEU A 232 3.18 5.82 0.60
CA LEU A 232 2.30 5.80 -0.58
C LEU A 232 2.46 7.09 -1.40
N TYR A 233 2.33 8.25 -0.75
CA TYR A 233 2.40 9.54 -1.43
C TYR A 233 3.79 9.87 -1.96
N LEU A 234 4.84 9.58 -1.20
CA LEU A 234 6.21 9.78 -1.66
C LEU A 234 6.51 8.95 -2.90
N LYS A 235 6.12 7.66 -2.88
CA LYS A 235 6.31 6.77 -4.04
C LYS A 235 5.43 7.17 -5.22
N LEU A 236 4.22 7.65 -4.98
CA LEU A 236 3.35 8.15 -6.04
C LEU A 236 3.93 9.41 -6.71
N ALA A 237 4.44 10.37 -5.94
CA ALA A 237 5.15 11.53 -6.49
C ALA A 237 6.35 11.12 -7.34
N LEU A 238 7.20 10.22 -6.81
CA LEU A 238 8.37 9.71 -7.53
C LEU A 238 8.01 8.94 -8.80
N TYR A 239 6.94 8.13 -8.76
CA TYR A 239 6.42 7.42 -9.93
C TYR A 239 6.03 8.37 -11.06
N HIS A 240 5.63 9.61 -10.73
CA HIS A 240 5.33 10.67 -11.69
C HIS A 240 6.45 11.70 -11.86
N GLY A 241 7.67 11.41 -11.40
CA GLY A 241 8.86 12.22 -11.66
C GLY A 241 9.06 13.40 -10.70
N TYR A 242 8.33 13.44 -9.57
CA TYR A 242 8.51 14.47 -8.54
C TYR A 242 9.24 13.90 -7.33
N GLU A 243 10.34 14.55 -6.96
CA GLU A 243 11.10 14.21 -5.75
C GLU A 243 10.72 15.13 -4.60
N LEU A 244 10.39 14.54 -3.45
CA LEU A 244 10.07 15.25 -2.22
C LEU A 244 11.13 14.93 -1.18
N GLN A 245 11.53 15.93 -0.39
CA GLN A 245 12.60 15.80 0.59
C GLN A 245 12.00 15.44 1.94
N VAL A 246 12.38 14.29 2.49
CA VAL A 246 11.87 13.83 3.80
C VAL A 246 13.02 13.32 4.64
N ASP A 247 13.12 13.86 5.85
CA ASP A 247 13.95 13.33 6.91
C ASP A 247 13.06 13.02 8.11
N ASN A 248 12.65 11.76 8.21
CA ASN A 248 11.76 11.32 9.28
C ASN A 248 12.02 9.84 9.63
N PRO A 249 12.12 9.48 10.92
CA PRO A 249 12.45 8.12 11.33
C PRO A 249 11.41 7.06 10.92
N TYR A 250 10.17 7.46 10.60
CA TYR A 250 9.12 6.56 10.11
C TYR A 250 9.16 6.36 8.59
N ILE A 251 10.11 6.98 7.88
CA ILE A 251 10.25 6.92 6.42
C ILE A 251 11.63 6.34 6.09
N PRO A 252 11.69 5.06 5.71
CA PRO A 252 12.91 4.46 5.19
C PRO A 252 13.26 5.07 3.81
N ASN A 253 14.11 6.10 3.79
CA ASN A 253 14.49 6.78 2.55
C ASN A 253 15.11 5.84 1.52
N GLU A 254 15.75 4.75 1.97
CA GLU A 254 16.31 3.72 1.11
C GLU A 254 15.24 3.01 0.26
N TRP A 255 13.96 3.02 0.65
CA TRP A 255 12.86 2.40 -0.09
C TRP A 255 12.30 3.28 -1.21
N LEU A 256 12.60 4.58 -1.18
CA LEU A 256 12.04 5.56 -2.10
C LEU A 256 12.51 5.39 -3.55
N PRO A 257 13.80 5.14 -3.86
CA PRO A 257 14.27 5.02 -5.24
C PRO A 257 13.42 4.07 -6.08
N MET A 258 13.05 4.53 -7.29
CA MET A 258 12.17 3.84 -8.23
C MET A 258 12.88 2.83 -9.14
N THR A 259 14.15 2.54 -8.90
CA THR A 259 14.91 1.54 -9.67
C THR A 259 14.25 0.16 -9.56
N PRO A 260 13.83 -0.47 -10.66
CA PRO A 260 13.28 -1.82 -10.63
C PRO A 260 14.36 -2.84 -10.25
N LEU A 261 13.94 -4.06 -9.87
CA LEU A 261 14.86 -5.18 -9.73
C LEU A 261 15.27 -5.69 -11.12
N ASP A 262 16.48 -6.25 -11.20
CA ASP A 262 16.95 -6.95 -12.41
C ASP A 262 16.09 -8.19 -12.69
N GLU A 263 15.66 -8.89 -11.63
CA GLU A 263 14.79 -10.05 -11.70
C GLU A 263 13.75 -10.05 -10.57
N TYR A 264 12.53 -10.45 -10.92
CA TYR A 264 11.42 -10.66 -9.98
C TYR A 264 11.09 -12.15 -9.95
N VAL A 265 11.09 -12.75 -8.77
CA VAL A 265 10.89 -14.19 -8.55
C VAL A 265 9.59 -14.39 -7.79
N ASP A 266 8.84 -15.38 -8.24
CA ASP A 266 7.63 -15.84 -7.58
C ASP A 266 7.99 -16.75 -6.41
N GLU A 267 7.77 -16.27 -5.18
CA GLU A 267 7.99 -17.01 -3.93
C GLU A 267 7.06 -18.24 -3.83
N PHE A 268 5.87 -18.15 -4.44
CA PHE A 268 4.86 -19.21 -4.39
C PHE A 268 4.64 -19.78 -5.80
N ASP A 269 4.87 -21.07 -5.98
CA ASP A 269 4.87 -21.73 -7.29
C ASP A 269 3.60 -21.51 -8.11
N PHE A 270 2.43 -21.47 -7.46
CA PHE A 270 1.16 -21.28 -8.16
C PHE A 270 1.08 -19.92 -8.88
N MET A 271 1.82 -18.90 -8.43
CA MET A 271 1.84 -17.58 -9.05
C MET A 271 2.53 -17.58 -10.42
N LYS A 272 3.39 -18.58 -10.71
CA LYS A 272 4.12 -18.69 -11.99
C LYS A 272 3.18 -18.86 -13.19
N ASN A 273 1.97 -19.37 -12.93
CA ASN A 273 0.90 -19.55 -13.92
C ASN A 273 0.20 -18.23 -14.30
N TYR A 274 0.45 -17.14 -13.57
CA TYR A 274 -0.18 -15.85 -13.77
C TYR A 274 0.84 -14.85 -14.30
N LYS A 275 0.73 -14.53 -15.59
CA LYS A 275 1.59 -13.56 -16.28
C LYS A 275 1.00 -12.15 -16.12
N ILE A 276 1.89 -11.17 -16.00
CA ILE A 276 1.60 -9.74 -15.86
C ILE A 276 2.14 -9.04 -17.10
#